data_AF-A0A502E9B7-F1
#
_entry.id   AF-A0A502E9B7-F1
#
_cell.length_a   1.000
_cell.length_b   1.000
_cell.length_c   1.000
_cell.angle_alpha   90.00
_cell.angle_beta   90.00
_cell.angle_gamma   90.00
#
_symmetry.space_group_name_H-M   'P 1'
#
loop_
_entity.id
_entity.type
_entity.pdbx_description
1 polymer ?
#
loop_
_entity_poly.entity_id
_entity_poly.type
_entity_poly.pdbx_seq_one_letter_code
_entity_poly.pdbx_strand_id
1 'polypeptide(L)'
;MADDNLSEQARLVDVKVEELAQVVELVLPNAAQFEKACAALRSAARVRADAEGAADALAADRVQFLETSLEFRDRHGTQPCPVCAEGSLDDTWAERARAALAAEQQTMGALRAARSGAHRARQALVGLVRAVDVPPPDDVGLASAARARIAHAAFSMVPVDDDTAIADHVERALPELRTAYTALRQEVADLITSSESTRRPVARELAIWLMDRHGSGRGAP
;
A
#
# COMPACT_ATOMS: atom_id res chain seq x y z
N MET A 1 -37.38 -32.03 17.44
CA MET A 1 -37.43 -30.60 17.77
C MET A 1 -36.31 -30.15 18.70
N ALA A 2 -35.88 -30.94 19.71
CA ALA A 2 -34.72 -30.56 20.55
C ALA A 2 -33.35 -30.72 19.84
N ASP A 3 -33.19 -31.74 18.99
CA ASP A 3 -31.96 -32.00 18.21
C ASP A 3 -31.62 -30.89 17.19
N ASP A 4 -32.65 -30.23 16.65
CA ASP A 4 -32.49 -29.18 15.64
C ASP A 4 -31.90 -27.90 16.27
N ASN A 5 -32.34 -27.57 17.48
CA ASN A 5 -31.87 -26.41 18.25
C ASN A 5 -30.41 -26.58 18.71
N LEU A 6 -30.01 -27.79 19.13
CA LEU A 6 -28.62 -28.08 19.49
C LEU A 6 -27.67 -27.99 18.28
N SER A 7 -28.12 -28.44 17.11
CA SER A 7 -27.36 -28.37 15.86
C SER A 7 -27.20 -26.92 15.36
N GLU A 8 -28.24 -26.10 15.51
CA GLU A 8 -28.22 -24.68 15.19
C GLU A 8 -27.30 -23.89 16.14
N GLN A 9 -27.36 -24.18 17.44
CA GLN A 9 -26.47 -23.56 18.43
C GLN A 9 -25.00 -23.94 18.23
N ALA A 10 -24.70 -25.18 17.85
CA ALA A 10 -23.33 -25.60 17.54
C ALA A 10 -22.75 -24.83 16.34
N ARG A 11 -23.54 -24.65 15.26
CA ARG A 11 -23.13 -23.86 14.09
C ARG A 11 -22.88 -22.39 14.42
N LEU A 12 -23.73 -21.79 15.24
CA LEU A 12 -23.58 -20.41 15.71
C LEU A 12 -22.30 -20.22 16.53
N VAL A 13 -21.92 -21.22 17.35
CA VAL A 13 -20.68 -21.20 18.11
C VAL A 13 -19.46 -21.32 17.19
N ASP A 14 -19.50 -22.23 16.21
CA ASP A 14 -18.38 -22.42 15.26
C ASP A 14 -18.11 -21.17 14.42
N VAL A 15 -19.15 -20.55 13.85
CA VAL A 15 -19.04 -19.28 13.10
C VAL A 15 -18.40 -18.19 13.95
N LYS A 16 -18.85 -18.06 15.20
CA LYS A 16 -18.34 -17.03 16.12
C LYS A 16 -16.89 -17.27 16.54
N VAL A 17 -16.46 -18.53 16.64
CA VAL A 17 -15.05 -18.87 16.91
C VAL A 17 -14.16 -18.50 15.72
N GLU A 18 -14.62 -18.73 14.49
CA GLU A 18 -13.87 -18.40 13.29
C GLU A 18 -13.74 -16.88 13.07
N GLU A 19 -14.79 -16.11 13.34
CA GLU A 19 -14.75 -14.64 13.31
C GLU A 19 -13.78 -14.05 14.36
N LEU A 20 -13.74 -14.64 15.56
CA LEU A 20 -12.77 -14.24 16.59
C LEU A 20 -11.34 -14.62 16.21
N ALA A 21 -11.14 -15.78 15.55
CA ALA A 21 -9.84 -16.19 15.02
C ALA A 21 -9.32 -15.20 13.95
N GLN A 22 -10.19 -14.73 13.06
CA GLN A 22 -9.84 -13.68 12.07
C GLN A 22 -9.34 -12.39 12.74
N VAL A 23 -9.93 -11.99 13.87
CA VAL A 23 -9.44 -10.82 14.62
C VAL A 23 -8.06 -11.04 15.23
N VAL A 24 -7.79 -12.25 15.73
CA VAL A 24 -6.48 -12.60 16.29
C VAL A 24 -5.40 -12.52 15.21
N GLU A 25 -5.72 -12.92 13.98
CA GLU A 25 -4.82 -12.86 12.84
C GLU A 25 -4.67 -11.46 12.22
N LEU A 26 -5.54 -10.51 12.57
CA LEU A 26 -5.53 -9.15 12.03
C LEU A 26 -4.17 -8.46 12.26
N VAL A 27 -3.50 -8.12 11.15
CA VAL A 27 -2.18 -7.50 11.21
C VAL A 27 -2.33 -5.99 11.40
N LEU A 28 -1.63 -5.44 12.39
CA LEU A 28 -1.55 -4.00 12.59
C LEU A 28 -0.74 -3.35 11.45
N PRO A 29 -1.32 -2.41 10.68
CA PRO A 29 -0.63 -1.76 9.56
C PRO A 29 0.67 -1.10 10.00
N ASN A 30 1.82 -1.47 9.43
CA ASN A 30 3.13 -1.00 9.88
C ASN A 30 3.36 0.49 9.62
N ALA A 31 3.38 1.32 10.68
CA ALA A 31 3.52 2.77 10.58
C ALA A 31 4.79 3.21 9.83
N ALA A 32 5.94 2.59 10.12
CA ALA A 32 7.21 2.95 9.48
C ALA A 32 7.21 2.59 7.98
N GLN A 33 6.51 1.52 7.59
CA GLN A 33 6.37 1.14 6.19
C GLN A 33 5.53 2.15 5.40
N PHE A 34 4.42 2.60 5.98
CA PHE A 34 3.58 3.65 5.39
C PHE A 34 4.30 4.99 5.34
N GLU A 35 4.98 5.40 6.42
CA GLU A 35 5.77 6.64 6.45
C GLU A 35 6.83 6.64 5.34
N LYS A 36 7.57 5.53 5.18
CA LYS A 36 8.55 5.38 4.10
C LYS A 36 7.91 5.48 2.71
N ALA A 37 6.74 4.87 2.51
CA ALA A 37 6.02 4.91 1.24
C ALA A 37 5.48 6.32 0.93
N CYS A 38 4.93 7.02 1.91
CA CYS A 38 4.50 8.42 1.79
C CYS A 38 5.67 9.35 1.46
N ALA A 39 6.81 9.22 2.16
CA ALA A 39 8.02 9.97 1.87
C ALA A 39 8.56 9.70 0.46
N ALA A 40 8.54 8.43 0.02
CA ALA A 40 8.95 8.06 -1.33
C ALA A 40 8.02 8.68 -2.39
N LEU A 41 6.71 8.68 -2.16
CA LEU A 41 5.74 9.29 -3.08
C LEU A 41 5.95 10.81 -3.20
N ARG A 42 6.08 11.52 -2.08
CA ARG A 42 6.36 12.96 -2.07
C ARG A 42 7.68 13.29 -2.78
N SER A 43 8.73 12.51 -2.51
CA SER A 43 10.01 12.69 -3.18
C SER A 43 9.90 12.48 -4.69
N ALA A 44 9.19 11.44 -5.13
CA ALA A 44 9.00 11.16 -6.55
C ALA A 44 8.13 12.23 -7.24
N ALA A 45 7.11 12.75 -6.55
CA ALA A 45 6.27 13.84 -7.04
C ALA A 45 7.09 15.13 -7.25
N ARG A 46 7.97 15.48 -6.31
CA ARG A 46 8.91 16.61 -6.45
C ARG A 46 9.85 16.42 -7.64
N VAL A 47 10.49 15.26 -7.75
CA VAL A 47 11.40 14.96 -8.87
C VAL A 47 10.66 15.04 -10.21
N ARG A 48 9.39 14.60 -10.27
CA ARG A 48 8.55 14.77 -11.46
C ARG A 48 8.30 16.25 -11.76
N ALA A 49 7.88 17.03 -10.77
CA ALA A 49 7.62 18.46 -10.96
C ALA A 49 8.88 19.22 -11.43
N ASP A 50 10.03 18.93 -10.85
CA ASP A 50 11.32 19.52 -11.26
C ASP A 50 11.66 19.15 -12.71
N ALA A 51 11.49 17.88 -13.09
CA ALA A 51 11.75 17.42 -14.45
C ALA A 51 10.73 17.95 -15.47
N GLU A 52 9.49 18.19 -15.06
CA GLU A 52 8.45 18.82 -15.90
C GLU A 52 8.74 20.31 -16.09
N GLY A 53 9.23 21.00 -15.07
CA GLY A 53 9.68 22.40 -15.18
C GLY A 53 10.94 22.56 -16.03
N ALA A 54 11.82 21.55 -16.04
CA ALA A 54 13.04 21.54 -16.87
C ALA A 54 12.78 21.16 -18.34
N ALA A 55 11.67 20.47 -18.63
CA ALA A 55 11.35 20.01 -19.98
C ALA A 55 10.69 21.13 -20.81
N ASP A 56 11.30 21.47 -21.94
CA ASP A 56 10.70 22.37 -22.93
C ASP A 56 9.63 21.63 -23.75
N ALA A 57 8.50 22.29 -24.02
CA ALA A 57 7.45 21.79 -24.90
C ALA A 57 7.96 21.48 -26.32
N LEU A 58 9.02 22.17 -26.77
CA LEU A 58 9.64 21.99 -28.08
C LEU A 58 10.84 21.03 -28.07
N ALA A 59 11.17 20.39 -26.94
CA ALA A 59 12.36 19.55 -26.83
C ALA A 59 12.37 18.40 -27.86
N ALA A 60 11.21 17.75 -28.08
CA ALA A 60 11.09 16.67 -29.06
C ALA A 60 11.34 17.17 -30.50
N ASP A 61 10.75 18.30 -30.86
CA ASP A 61 10.92 18.91 -32.18
C ASP A 61 12.38 19.33 -32.42
N ARG A 62 13.04 19.89 -31.40
CA ARG A 62 14.45 20.26 -31.46
C ARG A 62 15.36 19.05 -31.60
N VAL A 63 15.11 17.97 -30.85
CA VAL A 63 15.84 16.71 -30.99
C VAL A 63 15.77 16.21 -32.43
N GLN A 64 14.56 16.11 -32.99
CA GLN A 64 14.36 15.67 -34.37
C GLN A 64 15.07 16.59 -35.38
N PHE A 65 14.98 17.90 -35.19
CA PHE A 65 15.64 18.88 -36.05
C PHE A 65 17.17 18.75 -36.01
N LEU A 66 17.75 18.62 -34.81
CA LEU A 66 19.19 18.47 -34.62
C LEU A 66 19.71 17.16 -35.20
N GLU A 67 19.00 16.04 -34.99
CA GLU A 67 19.34 14.74 -35.58
C GLU A 67 19.35 14.81 -37.11
N THR A 68 18.28 15.36 -37.71
CA THR A 68 18.16 15.49 -39.17
C THR A 68 19.23 16.42 -39.74
N SER A 69 19.53 17.52 -39.06
CA SER A 69 20.53 18.50 -39.50
C SER A 69 21.97 17.95 -39.40
N LEU A 70 22.27 17.18 -38.35
CA LEU A 70 23.56 16.50 -38.19
C LEU A 70 23.75 15.46 -39.28
N GLU A 71 22.72 14.66 -39.57
CA GLU A 71 22.75 13.68 -40.64
C GLU A 71 22.96 14.34 -42.02
N PHE A 72 22.27 15.46 -42.27
CA PHE A 72 22.47 16.25 -43.50
C PHE A 72 23.92 16.72 -43.65
N ARG A 73 24.51 17.30 -42.59
CA ARG A 73 25.92 17.72 -42.61
C ARG A 73 26.84 16.53 -42.84
N ASP A 74 26.62 15.41 -42.16
CA ASP A 74 27.49 14.23 -42.29
C ASP A 74 27.49 13.67 -43.73
N ARG A 75 26.38 13.83 -44.47
CA ARG A 75 26.29 13.43 -45.89
C ARG A 75 26.87 14.45 -46.87
N HIS A 76 26.81 15.75 -46.55
CA HIS A 76 27.10 16.82 -47.52
C HIS A 76 28.31 17.70 -47.15
N GLY A 77 28.96 17.44 -46.01
CA GLY A 77 30.06 18.25 -45.49
C GLY A 77 29.60 19.63 -45.03
N THR A 78 30.54 20.58 -44.98
CA THR A 78 30.24 21.97 -44.66
C THR A 78 29.33 22.59 -45.71
N GLN A 79 28.16 23.07 -45.28
CA GLN A 79 27.15 23.69 -46.13
C GLN A 79 26.68 25.02 -45.51
N PRO A 80 26.21 25.99 -46.32
CA PRO A 80 25.51 27.16 -45.78
C PRO A 80 24.25 26.70 -45.02
N CYS A 81 23.89 27.42 -43.96
CA CYS A 81 22.71 27.12 -43.17
C CYS A 81 21.43 27.30 -44.02
N PRO A 82 20.63 26.24 -44.23
CA PRO A 82 19.44 26.35 -45.07
C PRO A 82 18.30 27.13 -44.42
N VAL A 83 18.41 27.44 -43.12
CA VAL A 83 17.38 28.18 -42.36
C VAL A 83 17.65 29.68 -42.38
N CYS A 84 18.85 30.11 -42.00
CA CYS A 84 19.18 31.54 -41.89
C CYS A 84 20.04 32.09 -43.04
N ALA A 85 20.65 31.24 -43.87
CA ALA A 85 21.60 31.61 -44.94
C ALA A 85 22.86 32.41 -44.52
N GLU A 86 23.01 32.75 -43.23
CA GLU A 86 24.14 33.54 -42.71
C GLU A 86 25.24 32.69 -42.06
N GLY A 87 24.89 31.49 -41.57
CA GLY A 87 25.81 30.56 -40.93
C GLY A 87 26.27 29.41 -41.83
N SER A 88 27.20 28.59 -41.32
CA SER A 88 27.59 27.31 -41.95
C SER A 88 27.41 26.14 -40.99
N LEU A 89 26.97 24.99 -41.50
CA LEU A 89 26.98 23.71 -40.80
C LEU A 89 28.41 23.13 -40.83
N ASP A 90 29.36 23.83 -40.21
CA ASP A 90 30.76 23.42 -40.10
C ASP A 90 31.00 22.46 -38.92
N ASP A 91 32.26 22.11 -38.65
CA ASP A 91 32.65 21.24 -37.54
C ASP A 91 32.29 21.83 -36.17
N THR A 92 32.49 23.14 -36.00
CA THR A 92 32.13 23.87 -34.78
C THR A 92 30.62 23.85 -34.53
N TRP A 93 29.81 23.99 -35.59
CA TRP A 93 28.37 23.83 -35.52
C TRP A 93 28.00 22.41 -35.13
N ALA A 94 28.62 21.39 -35.71
CA ALA A 94 28.31 20.00 -35.39
C ALA A 94 28.65 19.63 -33.95
N GLU A 95 29.77 20.10 -33.41
CA GLU A 95 30.11 19.91 -32.00
C GLU A 95 29.05 20.50 -31.08
N ARG A 96 28.65 21.75 -31.33
CA ARG A 96 27.58 22.42 -30.57
C ARG A 96 26.22 21.72 -30.72
N ALA A 97 25.87 21.30 -31.93
CA ALA A 97 24.62 20.59 -32.21
C ALA A 97 24.57 19.22 -31.52
N ARG A 98 25.67 18.46 -31.51
CA ARG A 98 25.76 17.20 -30.76
C ARG A 98 25.67 17.43 -29.25
N ALA A 99 26.32 18.46 -28.72
CA ALA A 99 26.22 18.80 -27.31
C ALA A 99 24.78 19.21 -26.92
N ALA A 100 24.12 20.02 -27.73
CA ALA A 100 22.72 20.39 -27.54
C ALA A 100 21.78 19.18 -27.61
N LEU A 101 21.97 18.31 -28.60
CA LEU A 101 21.19 17.08 -28.73
C LEU A 101 21.34 16.17 -27.51
N ALA A 102 22.58 15.98 -27.02
CA ALA A 102 22.85 15.18 -25.83
C ALA A 102 22.17 15.75 -24.57
N ALA A 103 22.19 17.09 -24.40
CA ALA A 103 21.53 17.76 -23.29
C ALA A 103 20.00 17.58 -23.34
N GLU A 104 19.38 17.75 -24.51
CA GLU A 104 17.93 17.57 -24.68
C GLU A 104 17.51 16.11 -24.43
N GLN A 105 18.27 15.15 -24.97
CA GLN A 105 18.02 13.73 -24.74
C GLN A 105 18.14 13.36 -23.25
N GLN A 106 19.10 13.96 -22.53
CA GLN A 106 19.26 13.78 -21.09
C GLN A 106 18.03 14.31 -20.33
N THR A 107 17.57 15.52 -20.63
CA THR A 107 16.37 16.11 -20.01
C THR A 107 15.12 15.27 -20.25
N MET A 108 14.90 14.82 -21.49
CA MET A 108 13.77 13.92 -21.82
C MET A 108 13.89 12.57 -21.10
N GLY A 109 15.11 12.03 -20.98
CA GLY A 109 15.40 10.82 -20.22
C GLY A 109 15.06 10.98 -18.73
N ALA A 110 15.47 12.10 -18.13
CA ALA A 110 15.17 12.43 -16.74
C ALA A 110 13.65 12.56 -16.51
N LEU A 111 12.92 13.24 -17.40
CA LEU A 111 11.47 13.35 -17.31
C LEU A 111 10.76 11.98 -17.38
N ARG A 112 11.17 11.12 -18.33
CA ARG A 112 10.62 9.75 -18.42
C ARG A 112 10.89 8.96 -17.15
N ALA A 113 12.11 9.01 -16.63
CA ALA A 113 12.49 8.33 -15.39
C ALA A 113 11.69 8.86 -14.19
N ALA A 114 11.52 10.18 -14.08
CA ALA A 114 10.77 10.83 -13.01
C ALA A 114 9.28 10.44 -13.03
N ARG A 115 8.63 10.48 -14.19
CA ARG A 115 7.23 10.03 -14.36
C ARG A 115 7.05 8.57 -13.97
N SER A 116 7.95 7.70 -14.43
CA SER A 116 7.94 6.28 -14.09
C SER A 116 8.16 6.06 -12.59
N GLY A 117 9.06 6.83 -11.96
CA GLY A 117 9.31 6.81 -10.52
C GLY A 117 8.08 7.21 -9.71
N ALA A 118 7.43 8.32 -10.07
CA ALA A 118 6.20 8.78 -9.43
C ALA A 118 5.08 7.74 -9.55
N HIS A 119 4.90 7.16 -10.74
CA HIS A 119 3.90 6.11 -10.96
C HIS A 119 4.15 4.88 -10.07
N ARG A 120 5.39 4.38 -10.00
CA ARG A 120 5.74 3.24 -9.13
C ARG A 120 5.53 3.55 -7.65
N ALA A 121 5.91 4.75 -7.20
CA ALA A 121 5.72 5.15 -5.81
C ALA A 121 4.23 5.21 -5.45
N ARG A 122 3.39 5.74 -6.35
CA ARG A 122 1.93 5.78 -6.17
C ARG A 122 1.35 4.37 -6.08
N GLN A 123 1.72 3.49 -7.01
CA GLN A 123 1.28 2.10 -7.00
C GLN A 123 1.71 1.36 -5.73
N ALA A 124 2.93 1.59 -5.24
CA ALA A 124 3.41 0.99 -4.00
C ALA A 124 2.56 1.43 -2.80
N LEU A 125 2.32 2.73 -2.63
CA LEU A 125 1.52 3.24 -1.51
C LEU A 125 0.06 2.76 -1.58
N VAL A 126 -0.57 2.86 -2.76
CA VAL A 126 -1.96 2.38 -2.95
C VAL A 126 -2.05 0.86 -2.75
N GLY A 127 -1.02 0.11 -3.18
CA GLY A 127 -0.91 -1.32 -2.93
C GLY A 127 -0.86 -1.64 -1.44
N LEU A 128 -0.08 -0.89 -0.65
CA LEU A 128 -0.04 -1.03 0.81
C LEU A 128 -1.40 -0.75 1.45
N VAL A 129 -2.10 0.30 1.01
CA VAL A 129 -3.45 0.60 1.52
C VAL A 129 -4.41 -0.55 1.25
N ARG A 130 -4.40 -1.10 0.02
CA ARG A 130 -5.26 -2.22 -0.37
C ARG A 130 -4.92 -3.54 0.31
N ALA A 131 -3.69 -3.70 0.77
CA ALA A 131 -3.24 -4.89 1.49
C ALA A 131 -3.58 -4.87 2.98
N VAL A 132 -4.19 -3.79 3.49
CA VAL A 132 -4.69 -3.76 4.87
C VAL A 132 -5.91 -4.67 4.98
N ASP A 133 -5.81 -5.64 5.89
CA ASP A 133 -6.87 -6.61 6.19
C ASP A 133 -8.20 -5.93 6.47
N VAL A 134 -9.30 -6.50 5.97
CA VAL A 134 -10.63 -5.99 6.27
C VAL A 134 -11.05 -6.50 7.65
N PRO A 135 -11.49 -5.63 8.58
CA PRO A 135 -11.98 -6.08 9.87
C PRO A 135 -13.25 -6.94 9.72
N PRO A 136 -13.58 -7.80 10.70
CA PRO A 136 -14.76 -8.66 10.66
C PRO A 136 -16.06 -7.82 10.72
N PRO A 137 -17.21 -8.41 10.36
CA PRO A 137 -18.49 -7.70 10.35
C PRO A 137 -18.94 -7.26 11.76
N ASP A 138 -19.88 -6.32 11.82
CA ASP A 138 -20.30 -5.70 13.09
C ASP A 138 -21.26 -6.60 13.90
N ASP A 139 -21.81 -7.64 13.27
CA ASP A 139 -22.73 -8.63 13.86
C ASP A 139 -22.04 -9.69 14.73
N VAL A 140 -20.70 -9.70 14.75
CA VAL A 140 -19.88 -10.53 15.65
C VAL A 140 -20.15 -10.20 17.13
N GLY A 141 -20.73 -9.03 17.41
CA GLY A 141 -21.08 -8.58 18.76
C GLY A 141 -19.89 -8.02 19.54
N LEU A 142 -18.88 -7.53 18.83
CA LEU A 142 -17.74 -6.80 19.37
C LEU A 142 -18.01 -5.30 19.28
N ALA A 143 -17.94 -4.59 20.40
CA ALA A 143 -18.24 -3.16 20.45
C ALA A 143 -17.27 -2.33 19.59
N SER A 144 -16.03 -2.81 19.44
CA SER A 144 -14.99 -2.17 18.63
C SER A 144 -15.02 -2.52 17.14
N ALA A 145 -15.78 -3.54 16.69
CA ALA A 145 -15.83 -3.96 15.28
C ALA A 145 -16.33 -2.82 14.38
N ALA A 146 -17.43 -2.16 14.75
CA ALA A 146 -17.99 -1.03 13.99
C ALA A 146 -16.98 0.11 13.82
N ARG A 147 -16.23 0.43 14.88
CA ARG A 147 -15.18 1.46 14.81
C ARG A 147 -14.04 1.04 13.88
N ALA A 148 -13.61 -0.23 13.94
CA ALA A 148 -12.58 -0.75 13.05
C ALA A 148 -13.02 -0.73 11.58
N ARG A 149 -14.27 -1.10 11.27
CA ARG A 149 -14.83 -1.02 9.90
C ARG A 149 -14.91 0.41 9.39
N ILE A 150 -15.39 1.36 10.21
CA ILE A 150 -15.44 2.77 9.83
C ILE A 150 -14.04 3.31 9.54
N ALA A 151 -13.07 3.03 10.41
CA ALA A 151 -11.69 3.47 10.22
C ALA A 151 -11.04 2.83 8.98
N HIS A 152 -11.29 1.54 8.72
CA HIS A 152 -10.81 0.84 7.52
C HIS A 152 -11.42 1.42 6.24
N ALA A 153 -12.73 1.66 6.23
CA ALA A 153 -13.42 2.26 5.09
C ALA A 153 -12.89 3.67 4.80
N ALA A 154 -12.73 4.51 5.85
CA ALA A 154 -12.17 5.85 5.72
C ALA A 154 -10.72 5.80 5.19
N PHE A 155 -9.89 4.90 5.73
CA PHE A 155 -8.51 4.72 5.28
C PHE A 155 -8.42 4.26 3.82
N SER A 156 -9.29 3.35 3.41
CA SER A 156 -9.32 2.75 2.07
C SER A 156 -9.85 3.69 0.98
N MET A 157 -10.57 4.75 1.34
CA MET A 157 -11.02 5.80 0.41
C MET A 157 -9.88 6.75 0.03
N VAL A 158 -8.90 6.21 -0.69
CA VAL A 158 -7.76 6.98 -1.18
C VAL A 158 -8.22 8.04 -2.20
N PRO A 159 -7.84 9.32 -2.03
CA PRO A 159 -8.13 10.37 -3.00
C PRO A 159 -7.65 10.02 -4.41
N VAL A 160 -8.41 10.45 -5.42
CA VAL A 160 -8.04 10.30 -6.84
C VAL A 160 -7.08 11.42 -7.31
N ASP A 161 -6.95 12.46 -6.48
CA ASP A 161 -6.20 13.70 -6.71
C ASP A 161 -4.67 13.49 -6.84
N ASP A 162 -3.90 14.56 -6.61
CA ASP A 162 -2.45 14.54 -6.73
C ASP A 162 -1.75 13.62 -5.70
N ASP A 163 -0.49 13.32 -5.99
CA ASP A 163 0.33 12.38 -5.22
C ASP A 163 0.58 12.86 -3.77
N THR A 164 0.53 14.17 -3.51
CA THR A 164 0.67 14.74 -2.15
C THR A 164 -0.59 14.50 -1.34
N ALA A 165 -1.76 14.72 -1.93
CA ALA A 165 -3.05 14.48 -1.28
C ALA A 165 -3.22 13.02 -0.84
N ILE A 166 -2.70 12.07 -1.63
CA ILE A 166 -2.68 10.64 -1.27
C ILE A 166 -1.81 10.41 -0.03
N ALA A 167 -0.59 10.96 0.01
CA ALA A 167 0.31 10.79 1.15
C ALA A 167 -0.27 11.42 2.43
N ASP A 168 -0.84 12.63 2.32
CA ASP A 168 -1.48 13.35 3.43
C ASP A 168 -2.68 12.58 3.99
N HIS A 169 -3.50 12.00 3.11
CA HIS A 169 -4.63 11.16 3.51
C HIS A 169 -4.16 9.95 4.32
N VAL A 170 -3.17 9.21 3.83
CA VAL A 170 -2.65 8.02 4.51
C VAL A 170 -2.06 8.38 5.88
N GLU A 171 -1.22 9.42 5.96
CA GLU A 171 -0.60 9.85 7.21
C GLU A 171 -1.63 10.30 8.25
N ARG A 172 -2.71 10.96 7.81
CA ARG A 172 -3.81 11.40 8.67
C ARG A 172 -4.69 10.26 9.15
N ALA A 173 -5.00 9.29 8.28
CA ALA A 173 -5.95 8.22 8.58
C ALA A 173 -5.30 7.01 9.31
N LEU A 174 -3.99 6.79 9.13
CA LEU A 174 -3.28 5.64 9.69
C LEU A 174 -3.31 5.55 11.23
N PRO A 175 -3.15 6.65 12.00
CA PRO A 175 -3.20 6.58 13.47
C PRO A 175 -4.58 6.12 13.99
N GLU A 176 -5.66 6.60 13.38
CA GLU A 176 -7.02 6.22 13.75
C GLU A 176 -7.29 4.74 13.45
N LEU A 177 -6.89 4.28 12.26
CA LEU A 177 -6.98 2.88 11.88
C LEU A 177 -6.24 1.96 12.86
N ARG A 178 -4.98 2.27 13.16
CA ARG A 178 -4.16 1.50 14.11
C ARG A 178 -4.78 1.49 15.50
N THR A 179 -5.36 2.61 15.95
CA THR A 179 -6.05 2.71 17.24
C THR A 179 -7.28 1.80 17.27
N ALA A 180 -8.11 1.82 16.22
CA ALA A 180 -9.28 0.97 16.12
C ALA A 180 -8.92 -0.52 16.09
N TYR A 181 -7.85 -0.90 15.37
CA TYR A 181 -7.39 -2.30 15.28
C TYR A 181 -6.81 -2.79 16.60
N THR A 182 -6.08 -1.91 17.30
CA THR A 182 -5.55 -2.23 18.63
C THR A 182 -6.69 -2.46 19.62
N ALA A 183 -7.72 -1.61 19.62
CA ALA A 183 -8.90 -1.78 20.47
C ALA A 183 -9.64 -3.09 20.16
N LEU A 184 -9.80 -3.43 18.87
CA LEU A 184 -10.45 -4.65 18.43
C LEU A 184 -9.70 -5.91 18.87
N ARG A 185 -8.37 -5.92 18.70
CA ARG A 185 -7.53 -7.02 19.17
C ARG A 185 -7.55 -7.17 20.68
N GLN A 186 -7.57 -6.05 21.41
CA GLN A 186 -7.65 -6.08 22.88
C GLN A 186 -8.99 -6.64 23.36
N GLU A 187 -10.11 -6.21 22.78
CA GLU A 187 -11.45 -6.73 23.14
C GLU A 187 -11.53 -8.25 22.93
N VAL A 188 -10.99 -8.76 21.82
CA VAL A 188 -10.94 -10.21 21.56
C VAL A 188 -10.01 -10.94 22.53
N ALA A 189 -8.84 -10.39 22.84
CA ALA A 189 -7.94 -10.97 23.84
C ALA A 189 -8.58 -11.05 25.23
N ASP A 190 -9.32 -10.02 25.64
CA ASP A 190 -10.04 -9.97 26.91
C ASP A 190 -11.18 -11.01 26.95
N LEU A 191 -11.92 -11.17 25.84
CA LEU A 191 -12.97 -12.17 25.70
C LEU A 191 -12.43 -13.61 25.77
N ILE A 192 -11.31 -13.89 25.10
CA ILE A 192 -10.64 -15.21 25.16
C ILE A 192 -10.21 -15.49 26.60
N THR A 193 -9.55 -14.53 27.25
CA THR A 193 -9.05 -14.68 28.64
C THR A 193 -10.19 -14.90 29.64
N SER A 194 -11.29 -14.16 29.49
CA SER A 194 -12.49 -14.30 30.34
C SER A 194 -13.18 -15.67 30.14
N SER A 195 -13.26 -16.12 28.89
CA SER A 195 -13.83 -17.43 28.54
C SER A 195 -13.01 -18.58 29.11
N GLU A 196 -11.68 -18.52 29.00
CA GLU A 196 -10.79 -19.51 29.61
C GLU A 196 -10.91 -19.53 31.12
N SER A 197 -10.94 -18.35 31.75
CA SER A 197 -11.05 -18.22 33.21
C SER A 197 -12.35 -18.82 33.74
N THR A 198 -13.45 -18.68 32.99
CA THR A 198 -14.75 -19.27 33.33
C THR A 198 -14.79 -20.78 33.15
N ARG A 199 -14.15 -21.32 32.11
CA ARG A 199 -14.17 -22.75 31.79
C ARG A 199 -13.19 -23.58 32.64
N ARG A 200 -12.10 -22.98 33.12
CA ARG A 200 -11.02 -23.67 33.85
C ARG A 200 -11.49 -24.38 35.14
N PRO A 201 -12.35 -23.80 35.99
CA PRO A 201 -12.91 -24.50 37.16
C PRO A 201 -13.79 -25.68 36.78
N VAL A 202 -14.65 -25.54 35.78
CA VAL A 202 -15.56 -26.61 35.32
C VAL A 202 -14.76 -27.78 34.74
N ALA A 203 -13.77 -27.50 33.89
CA ALA A 203 -12.88 -28.52 33.35
C ALA A 203 -12.13 -29.27 34.47
N ARG A 204 -11.72 -28.55 35.52
CA ARG A 204 -11.08 -29.14 36.71
C ARG A 204 -12.04 -30.04 37.48
N GLU A 205 -13.28 -29.61 37.73
CA GLU A 205 -14.29 -30.42 38.42
C GLU A 205 -14.64 -31.68 37.64
N LEU A 206 -14.80 -31.56 36.32
CA LEU A 206 -15.02 -32.71 35.43
C LEU A 206 -13.83 -33.68 35.45
N ALA A 207 -12.60 -33.17 35.44
CA ALA A 207 -11.40 -34.01 35.54
C ALA A 207 -11.35 -34.74 36.90
N ILE A 208 -11.67 -34.05 38.00
CA ILE A 208 -11.77 -34.65 39.35
C ILE A 208 -12.83 -35.77 39.36
N TRP A 209 -14.01 -35.50 38.82
CA TRP A 209 -15.10 -36.48 38.74
C TRP A 209 -14.73 -37.70 37.88
N LEU A 210 -14.08 -37.49 36.73
CA LEU A 210 -13.60 -38.58 35.87
C LEU A 210 -12.55 -39.45 36.60
N MET A 211 -11.62 -38.82 37.32
CA MET A 211 -10.61 -39.53 38.11
C MET A 211 -11.21 -40.36 39.24
N ASP A 212 -12.20 -39.83 39.95
CA ASP A 212 -12.91 -40.55 41.03
C ASP A 212 -13.67 -41.78 40.51
N ARG A 213 -14.32 -41.63 39.34
CA ARG A 213 -15.09 -42.71 38.71
C ARG A 213 -14.23 -43.83 38.12
N HIS A 214 -13.02 -43.50 37.64
CA HIS A 214 -12.06 -44.50 37.15
C HIS A 214 -11.17 -45.09 38.27
N GLY A 215 -11.05 -44.41 39.43
CA GLY A 215 -10.39 -44.92 40.63
C GLY A 215 -11.22 -45.94 41.41
N SER A 216 -12.55 -45.77 41.43
CA SER A 216 -13.48 -46.65 42.16
C SER A 216 -13.70 -48.04 41.51
N GLY A 217 -13.04 -48.33 40.38
CA GLY A 217 -13.11 -49.62 39.68
C GLY A 217 -11.98 -50.61 40.01
N ARG A 218 -11.04 -50.27 40.90
CA ARG A 218 -9.96 -51.17 41.32
C ARG A 218 -9.94 -51.37 42.84
N GLY A 219 -10.58 -52.46 43.27
CA GLY A 219 -10.19 -53.20 44.47
C GLY A 219 -11.05 -52.97 45.72
N ALA A 220 -12.21 -53.61 45.79
CA ALA A 220 -12.67 -54.24 47.03
C ALA A 220 -12.43 -55.77 46.88
N PRO A 221 -12.03 -56.47 47.97
CA PRO A 221 -11.23 -57.70 47.95
C PRO A 221 -11.91 -58.95 47.37
#